data_AF-A0A6G9RL99-F1
#
_entry.id   AF-A0A6G9RL99-F1
#
_cell.length_a   1.000
_cell.length_b   1.000
_cell.length_c   1.000
_cell.angle_alpha   90.00
_cell.angle_beta   90.00
_cell.angle_gamma   90.00
#
_symmetry.space_group_name_H-M   'P 1'
#
loop_
_entity.id
_entity.type
_entity.pdbx_description
1 polymer ?
#
loop_
_entity_poly.entity_id
_entity_poly.type
_entity_poly.pdbx_seq_one_letter_code
_entity_poly.pdbx_strand_id
1 'polypeptide(L)'
;MPIIKTYRKAGEPTASIPLYLCQQTQEALPEMWGRLPVEAMREELRQDIESIDRFEYLVSDEDKTIKAMMIIDTDTNPHYGFYLYPRYAFSTEKGALSGAWRWMKQLAKCLKCDNYLITRQTGDSEITTRKVKVK
;
A
#
# COMPACT_ATOMS: atom_id res chain seq x y z
N MET A 1 12.22 -11.91 8.36
CA MET A 1 11.33 -10.74 8.19
C MET A 1 9.93 -11.06 8.67
N PRO A 2 9.53 -10.58 9.85
CA PRO A 2 8.15 -10.65 10.33
C PRO A 2 7.16 -9.99 9.35
N ILE A 3 5.97 -10.59 9.21
CA ILE A 3 4.88 -10.09 8.36
C ILE A 3 3.65 -9.87 9.22
N ILE A 4 3.06 -8.68 9.17
CA ILE A 4 1.80 -8.34 9.82
C ILE A 4 0.75 -8.12 8.74
N LYS A 5 -0.43 -8.71 8.96
CA LYS A 5 -1.61 -8.59 8.12
C LYS A 5 -2.77 -8.21 9.02
N THR A 6 -3.30 -7.01 8.88
CA THR A 6 -4.42 -6.57 9.73
C THR A 6 -5.48 -5.84 8.93
N TYR A 7 -6.72 -5.90 9.40
CA TYR A 7 -7.77 -4.97 9.00
C TYR A 7 -7.87 -3.85 10.05
N ARG A 8 -8.13 -2.64 9.59
CA ARG A 8 -8.39 -1.45 10.40
C ARG A 8 -9.65 -0.77 9.87
N LYS A 9 -10.51 -0.32 10.77
CA LYS A 9 -11.62 0.57 10.46
C LYS A 9 -11.14 2.01 10.32
N ALA A 10 -11.93 2.81 9.62
CA ALA A 10 -11.77 4.26 9.60
C ALA A 10 -11.72 4.82 11.04
N GLY A 11 -10.79 5.73 11.28
CA GLY A 11 -10.46 6.32 12.58
C GLY A 11 -9.44 5.52 13.40
N GLU A 12 -9.12 4.28 13.05
CA GLU A 12 -8.07 3.53 13.75
C GLU A 12 -6.66 3.98 13.30
N PRO A 13 -5.70 4.07 14.23
CA PRO A 13 -4.35 4.53 13.92
C PRO A 13 -3.60 3.58 12.98
N THR A 14 -2.69 4.11 12.17
CA THR A 14 -1.80 3.32 11.32
C THR A 14 -0.36 3.34 11.80
N ALA A 15 0.31 2.19 11.75
CA ALA A 15 1.77 2.09 11.95
C ALA A 15 2.53 2.09 10.62
N SER A 16 1.83 2.19 9.49
CA SER A 16 2.36 1.85 8.18
C SER A 16 3.35 2.88 7.60
N ILE A 17 3.29 4.12 8.09
CA ILE A 17 4.01 5.28 7.52
C ILE A 17 4.95 5.94 8.54
N PRO A 18 6.02 5.25 8.97
CA PRO A 18 7.02 5.88 9.83
C PRO A 18 7.79 6.97 9.07
N LEU A 19 8.21 8.01 9.78
CA LEU A 19 8.79 9.23 9.18
C LEU A 19 10.00 8.94 8.29
N TYR A 20 10.89 8.03 8.69
CA TYR A 20 12.07 7.68 7.91
C TYR A 20 11.71 7.09 6.53
N LEU A 21 10.57 6.41 6.41
CA LEU A 21 10.12 5.80 5.16
C LEU A 21 9.65 6.88 4.19
N CYS A 22 8.90 7.87 4.71
CA CYS A 22 8.50 9.05 3.95
C CYS A 22 9.74 9.80 3.45
N GLN A 23 10.74 9.97 4.32
CA GLN A 23 12.01 10.62 3.98
C GLN A 23 12.74 9.87 2.85
N GLN A 24 12.94 8.56 2.99
CA GLN A 24 13.59 7.73 1.96
C GLN A 24 12.81 7.75 0.63
N THR A 25 11.47 7.74 0.69
CA THR A 25 10.63 7.84 -0.51
C THR A 25 10.86 9.17 -1.21
N GLN A 26 10.89 10.28 -0.46
CA GLN A 26 11.10 11.61 -0.99
C GLN A 26 12.50 11.81 -1.56
N GLU A 27 13.53 11.24 -0.91
CA GLU A 27 14.91 11.24 -1.42
C GLU A 27 15.05 10.43 -2.71
N ALA A 28 14.35 9.30 -2.82
CA ALA A 28 14.38 8.45 -4.02
C ALA A 28 13.55 9.02 -5.18
N LEU A 29 12.46 9.75 -4.89
CA LEU A 29 11.50 10.25 -5.87
C LEU A 29 11.17 11.74 -5.62
N PRO A 30 12.16 12.65 -5.69
CA PRO A 30 12.00 14.04 -5.28
C PRO A 30 11.00 14.81 -6.16
N GLU A 31 10.87 14.48 -7.44
CA GLU A 31 9.93 15.17 -8.33
C GLU A 31 8.46 14.81 -8.04
N MET A 32 8.19 13.58 -7.62
CA MET A 32 6.83 13.12 -7.28
C MET A 32 6.43 13.50 -5.87
N TRP A 33 7.34 13.34 -4.90
CA TRP A 33 7.02 13.42 -3.47
C TRP A 33 7.66 14.62 -2.77
N GLY A 34 8.53 15.37 -3.44
CA GLY A 34 9.26 16.51 -2.87
C GLY A 34 8.47 17.81 -2.70
N ARG A 35 7.15 17.80 -2.89
CA ARG A 35 6.31 19.00 -2.84
C ARG A 35 6.08 19.58 -1.44
N LEU A 36 6.30 18.80 -0.38
CA LEU A 36 6.08 19.17 1.02
C LEU A 36 7.28 18.76 1.89
N PRO A 37 7.47 19.40 3.06
CA PRO A 37 8.32 18.84 4.11
C PRO A 37 7.87 17.42 4.50
N VAL A 38 8.82 16.54 4.84
CA VAL A 38 8.57 15.11 5.12
C VAL A 38 7.50 14.92 6.20
N GLU A 39 7.51 15.74 7.24
CA GLU A 39 6.56 15.68 8.35
C GLU A 39 5.14 15.99 7.90
N ALA A 40 4.98 16.98 7.01
CA ALA A 40 3.69 17.35 6.45
C ALA A 40 3.17 16.28 5.47
N MET A 41 4.06 15.71 4.63
CA MET A 41 3.72 14.57 3.78
C MET A 41 3.27 13.37 4.62
N ARG A 42 4.00 13.03 5.68
CA ARG A 42 3.64 11.94 6.59
C ARG A 42 2.27 12.16 7.20
N GLU A 43 2.00 13.37 7.68
CA GLU A 43 0.72 13.69 8.31
C GLU A 43 -0.44 13.63 7.31
N GLU A 44 -0.25 14.11 6.07
CA GLU A 44 -1.24 14.01 5.00
C GLU A 44 -1.57 12.55 4.68
N LEU A 45 -0.53 11.71 4.49
CA LEU A 45 -0.69 10.28 4.28
C LEU A 45 -1.37 9.59 5.47
N ARG A 46 -1.04 10.01 6.70
CA ARG A 46 -1.63 9.46 7.92
C ARG A 46 -3.13 9.70 7.95
N GLN A 47 -3.53 10.94 7.74
CA GLN A 47 -4.93 11.33 7.75
C GLN A 47 -5.71 10.60 6.65
N ASP A 48 -5.14 10.50 5.45
CA ASP A 48 -5.78 9.80 4.34
C ASP A 48 -5.96 8.30 4.64
N ILE A 49 -4.90 7.62 5.10
CA ILE A 49 -4.94 6.20 5.47
C ILE A 49 -5.93 5.96 6.62
N GLU A 50 -5.89 6.79 7.65
CA GLU A 50 -6.76 6.62 8.82
C GLU A 50 -8.22 6.99 8.53
N SER A 51 -8.52 7.71 7.45
CA SER A 51 -9.90 8.08 7.07
C SER A 51 -10.72 6.93 6.49
N ILE A 52 -10.09 5.79 6.19
CA ILE A 52 -10.73 4.66 5.49
C ILE A 52 -10.64 3.34 6.25
N ASP A 53 -11.61 2.48 5.99
CA ASP A 53 -11.51 1.05 6.24
C ASP A 53 -10.46 0.45 5.31
N ARG A 54 -9.53 -0.33 5.86
CA ARG A 54 -8.35 -0.76 5.09
C ARG A 54 -7.76 -2.06 5.59
N PHE A 55 -7.04 -2.73 4.70
CA PHE A 55 -6.14 -3.81 5.05
C PHE A 55 -4.70 -3.31 4.98
N GLU A 56 -3.93 -3.55 6.04
CA GLU A 56 -2.52 -3.18 6.12
C GLU A 56 -1.67 -4.45 6.05
N TYR A 57 -0.69 -4.44 5.14
CA TYR A 57 0.36 -5.45 5.04
C TYR A 57 1.70 -4.79 5.37
N LEU A 58 2.35 -5.23 6.44
CA LEU A 58 3.65 -4.70 6.87
C LEU A 58 4.69 -5.81 6.88
N VAL A 59 5.87 -5.49 6.36
CA VAL A 59 7.06 -6.33 6.45
C VAL A 59 8.11 -5.56 7.24
N SER A 60 8.62 -6.19 8.29
CA SER A 60 9.72 -5.63 9.08
C SER A 60 10.95 -6.52 9.01
N ASP A 61 12.12 -5.95 9.30
CA ASP A 61 13.31 -6.71 9.66
C ASP A 61 13.24 -7.20 11.12
N GLU A 62 14.33 -7.80 11.60
CA GLU A 62 14.44 -8.34 12.96
C GLU A 62 14.40 -7.23 14.03
N ASP A 63 14.84 -6.03 13.67
CA ASP A 63 14.83 -4.82 14.52
C ASP A 63 13.48 -4.08 14.50
N LYS A 64 12.44 -4.68 13.90
CA LYS A 64 11.09 -4.10 13.72
C LYS A 64 11.06 -2.86 12.81
N THR A 65 12.11 -2.61 12.04
CA THR A 65 12.12 -1.56 11.02
C THR A 65 11.29 -2.01 9.83
N ILE A 66 10.28 -1.23 9.44
CA ILE A 66 9.43 -1.51 8.28
C ILE A 66 10.28 -1.39 6.99
N LYS A 67 10.34 -2.48 6.22
CA LYS A 67 10.99 -2.55 4.90
C LYS A 67 10.00 -2.44 3.75
N ALA A 68 8.76 -2.86 3.98
CA ALA A 68 7.71 -2.72 2.99
C ALA A 68 6.35 -2.58 3.64
N MET A 69 5.49 -1.79 3.01
CA MET A 69 4.11 -1.60 3.44
C MET A 69 3.16 -1.56 2.24
N MET A 70 1.94 -2.05 2.44
CA MET A 70 0.85 -1.88 1.48
C MET A 70 -0.45 -1.60 2.25
N ILE A 71 -1.09 -0.48 1.89
CA ILE A 71 -2.47 -0.18 2.29
C ILE A 71 -3.38 -0.59 1.14
N ILE A 72 -4.32 -1.46 1.45
CA ILE A 72 -5.29 -1.98 0.50
C ILE A 72 -6.65 -1.43 0.89
N ASP A 73 -7.30 -0.80 -0.07
CA ASP A 73 -8.64 -0.25 0.03
C ASP A 73 -9.59 -1.02 -0.92
N THR A 74 -10.89 -0.86 -0.68
CA THR A 74 -11.97 -1.41 -1.49
C THR A 74 -12.71 -0.28 -2.20
N ASP A 75 -13.07 -0.47 -3.46
CA ASP A 75 -13.89 0.50 -4.19
C ASP A 75 -14.86 -0.22 -5.15
N THR A 76 -15.84 0.51 -5.67
CA THR A 76 -16.82 0.04 -6.64
C THR A 76 -16.90 0.99 -7.83
N ASN A 77 -16.65 0.48 -9.03
CA ASN A 77 -16.70 1.26 -10.27
C ASN A 77 -17.48 0.50 -11.36
N PRO A 78 -18.31 1.15 -12.19
CA PRO A 78 -19.05 0.51 -13.28
C PRO A 78 -18.20 -0.37 -14.23
N HIS A 79 -16.93 -0.03 -14.45
CA HIS A 79 -16.01 -0.79 -15.31
C HIS A 79 -15.31 -1.95 -14.59
N TYR A 80 -15.25 -1.91 -13.26
CA TYR A 80 -14.45 -2.84 -12.45
C TYR A 80 -15.27 -3.68 -11.46
N GLY A 81 -16.56 -3.39 -11.28
CA GLY A 81 -17.38 -3.99 -10.24
C GLY A 81 -16.86 -3.60 -8.86
N PHE A 82 -17.03 -4.48 -7.87
CA PHE A 82 -16.42 -4.36 -6.55
C PHE A 82 -14.99 -4.89 -6.59
N TYR A 83 -14.00 -4.09 -6.17
CA TYR A 83 -12.59 -4.45 -6.33
C TYR A 83 -11.69 -3.98 -5.19
N LEU A 84 -10.54 -4.66 -5.05
CA LEU A 84 -9.45 -4.23 -4.19
C LEU A 84 -8.39 -3.47 -4.99
N TYR A 85 -7.79 -2.44 -4.42
CA TYR A 85 -6.66 -1.75 -5.01
C TYR A 85 -5.64 -1.30 -3.94
N PRO A 86 -4.35 -1.19 -4.29
CA PRO A 86 -3.34 -0.66 -3.40
C PRO A 86 -3.49 0.87 -3.39
N ARG A 87 -3.93 1.45 -2.27
CA ARG A 87 -3.97 2.91 -2.11
C ARG A 87 -2.57 3.46 -1.93
N TYR A 88 -1.76 2.77 -1.13
CA TYR A 88 -0.33 3.05 -0.97
C TYR A 88 0.46 1.75 -0.98
N ALA A 89 1.61 1.77 -1.64
CA ALA A 89 2.55 0.65 -1.66
C ALA A 89 3.98 1.18 -1.67
N PHE A 90 4.75 0.83 -0.64
CA PHE A 90 6.15 1.22 -0.52
C PHE A 90 7.01 0.00 -0.21
N SER A 91 8.24 -0.01 -0.74
CA SER A 91 9.23 -1.06 -0.50
C SER A 91 10.64 -0.49 -0.62
N THR A 92 11.48 -0.66 0.40
CA THR A 92 12.92 -0.34 0.30
C THR A 92 13.69 -1.40 -0.48
N GLU A 93 13.10 -2.58 -0.67
CA GLU A 93 13.77 -3.74 -1.26
C GLU A 93 12.96 -4.34 -2.40
N LYS A 94 13.65 -4.81 -3.44
CA LYS A 94 13.00 -5.47 -4.58
C LYS A 94 12.35 -6.79 -4.10
N GLY A 95 11.05 -6.93 -4.33
CA GLY A 95 10.32 -8.17 -4.06
C GLY A 95 9.73 -8.30 -2.65
N ALA A 96 9.98 -7.37 -1.73
CA ALA A 96 9.41 -7.44 -0.37
C ALA A 96 7.87 -7.36 -0.35
N LEU A 97 7.25 -6.72 -1.35
CA LEU A 97 5.78 -6.70 -1.54
C LEU A 97 5.21 -7.93 -2.28
N SER A 98 6.02 -8.90 -2.70
CA SER A 98 5.53 -10.09 -3.40
C SER A 98 4.50 -10.90 -2.59
N GLY A 99 4.65 -10.91 -1.26
CA GLY A 99 3.69 -11.52 -0.35
C GLY A 99 2.38 -10.73 -0.23
N ALA A 100 2.44 -9.40 -0.31
CA ALA A 100 1.28 -8.52 -0.26
C ALA A 100 0.34 -8.76 -1.44
N TRP A 101 0.88 -8.82 -2.67
CA TRP A 101 0.07 -9.10 -3.88
C TRP A 101 -0.59 -10.49 -3.85
N ARG A 102 0.10 -11.50 -3.28
CA ARG A 102 -0.46 -12.83 -3.08
C ARG A 102 -1.60 -12.80 -2.06
N TRP A 103 -1.41 -12.07 -0.97
CA TRP A 103 -2.44 -11.89 0.06
C TRP A 103 -3.67 -11.13 -0.48
N MET A 104 -3.46 -10.07 -1.25
CA MET A 104 -4.54 -9.31 -1.88
C MET A 104 -5.42 -10.18 -2.79
N LYS A 105 -4.83 -11.11 -3.54
CA LYS A 105 -5.59 -12.11 -4.30
C LYS A 105 -6.46 -13.00 -3.40
N GLN A 106 -5.96 -13.40 -2.23
CA GLN A 106 -6.73 -14.19 -1.27
C GLN A 106 -7.85 -13.35 -0.64
N LEU A 107 -7.56 -12.10 -0.24
CA LEU A 107 -8.56 -11.17 0.26
C LEU A 107 -9.69 -10.95 -0.75
N ALA A 108 -9.36 -10.71 -2.03
CA ALA A 108 -10.35 -10.53 -3.09
C ALA A 108 -11.31 -11.73 -3.20
N LYS A 109 -10.80 -12.96 -3.03
CA LYS A 109 -11.64 -14.17 -2.99
C LYS A 109 -12.53 -14.23 -1.75
N CYS A 110 -11.97 -13.95 -0.58
CA CYS A 110 -12.71 -13.97 0.68
C CYS A 110 -13.84 -12.93 0.71
N LEU A 111 -13.57 -11.74 0.18
CA LEU A 111 -14.51 -10.63 0.10
C LEU A 111 -15.45 -10.71 -1.11
N LYS A 112 -15.29 -11.72 -1.97
CA LYS A 112 -16.06 -11.90 -3.21
C LYS A 112 -15.98 -10.68 -4.14
N CYS A 113 -14.81 -10.06 -4.24
CA CYS A 113 -14.56 -9.00 -5.21
C CYS A 113 -14.56 -9.57 -6.64
N ASP A 114 -15.00 -8.78 -7.60
CA ASP A 114 -14.93 -9.11 -9.03
C ASP A 114 -13.47 -9.09 -9.53
N ASN A 115 -12.71 -8.11 -9.02
CA ASN A 115 -11.37 -7.81 -9.49
C ASN A 115 -10.45 -7.34 -8.37
N TYR A 116 -9.15 -7.33 -8.65
CA TYR A 116 -8.18 -6.57 -7.88
C TYR A 116 -7.15 -5.94 -8.80
N LEU A 117 -6.61 -4.79 -8.40
CA LEU A 117 -5.59 -4.06 -9.15
C LEU A 117 -4.20 -4.45 -8.66
N ILE A 118 -3.29 -4.67 -9.60
CA ILE A 118 -1.86 -4.83 -9.32
C ILE A 118 -1.14 -3.65 -9.93
N THR A 119 -0.36 -2.97 -9.12
CA THR A 119 0.50 -1.88 -9.54
C THR A 119 1.95 -2.38 -9.56
N ARG A 120 2.65 -2.24 -10.68
CA ARG A 120 4.07 -2.62 -10.83
C ARG A 120 4.87 -1.41 -11.27
N GLN A 121 6.00 -1.19 -10.61
CA GLN A 121 7.05 -0.33 -11.12
C GLN A 121 7.75 -1.06 -12.28
N THR A 122 7.73 -0.49 -13.48
CA THR A 122 8.33 -1.06 -14.70
C THR A 122 9.64 -0.38 -15.11
N GLY A 123 10.01 0.71 -14.44
CA GLY A 123 11.28 1.44 -14.55
C GLY A 123 11.41 2.44 -13.39
N ASP A 124 12.45 3.28 -13.38
CA ASP A 124 12.71 4.18 -12.24
C ASP A 124 11.54 5.15 -11.95
N SER A 125 10.74 5.49 -12.98
CA SER A 125 9.62 6.45 -12.85
C SER A 125 8.30 5.99 -13.48
N GLU A 126 8.21 4.74 -13.97
CA GLU A 126 7.00 4.25 -14.64
C GLU A 126 6.22 3.30 -13.73
N ILE A 127 4.95 3.65 -13.46
CA ILE A 127 4.01 2.87 -12.68
C ILE A 127 2.93 2.34 -13.62
N THR A 128 2.86 1.03 -13.82
CA THR A 128 1.80 0.39 -14.62
C THR A 128 0.79 -0.30 -13.70
N THR A 129 -0.50 -0.09 -13.98
CA THR A 129 -1.60 -0.74 -13.24
C THR A 129 -2.31 -1.73 -14.16
N ARG A 130 -2.46 -2.97 -13.71
CA ARG A 130 -3.18 -4.02 -14.43
C ARG A 130 -4.34 -4.56 -13.61
N LYS A 131 -5.51 -4.66 -14.24
CA LYS A 131 -6.70 -5.36 -13.73
C LYS A 131 -6.51 -6.88 -13.76
N VAL A 132 -6.85 -7.56 -12.67
CA VAL A 132 -6.90 -9.03 -12.61
C VAL A 132 -8.29 -9.48 -12.14
N LYS A 133 -8.98 -10.26 -12.99
CA LYS A 133 -10.25 -10.91 -12.63
C LYS A 133 -10.00 -11.97 -11.55
N VAL A 134 -10.84 -11.99 -10.53
CA VAL A 134 -10.83 -13.07 -9.53
C VAL A 134 -11.35 -14.34 -10.21
N LYS A 135 -10.55 -15.42 -10.14
CA LYS A 135 -10.90 -16.77 -10.62
C LYS A 135 -11.28 -17.65 -9.45
#